data_AF-A0A329KUY0-F1
#
_entry.id   AF-A0A329KUY0-F1
#
_cell.length_a   1.000
_cell.length_b   1.000
_cell.length_c   1.000
_cell.angle_alpha   90.00
_cell.angle_beta   90.00
_cell.angle_gamma   90.00
#
_symmetry.space_group_name_H-M   'P 1'
#
loop_
_entity.id
_entity.type
_entity.pdbx_description
1 polymer ?
#
loop_
_entity_poly.entity_id
_entity_poly.type
_entity_poly.pdbx_seq_one_letter_code
_entity_poly.pdbx_strand_id
1 'polypeptide(L)'
;MTTETRICSPLATLDIQAAGPRCKLLLGDLNGDGRMELLLVQPDNRQDVRYIPHQVQCLTAYDLTGKLLWQTGKPDPGAGSQGSDYPAQIYDIDGDGKLEVLCVMDGRFHILDGATGAVKAVHELPGAEAHDCIIIANLTGKERPSDIILKDRYHKLWALDNEFNLLWTHEGNPGHFPWVYDLNGDGYDEVMAGYDLLDHNGKLQWSCKDLDDHADCIWVGDVNGDGLPELVVGGSVTVMYDRDGNELWRYEGSIESQHIALGKFCPELPGLQVAGLDRMVREDDGKGLKGRDALFLLDCEGKELWKEDRKTPGWLTIAETLSNWEVGAPDYILAFRRGCGVFPSLYDGNMNVVATFPTEGYVVHGDLLGSGNEMAIVYTNTQAVVYASAPADLTRSAAAGGPLPQPKRLYSSTLYPGGEIIK
;
A
#
# COMPACT_ATOMS: atom_id res chain seq x y z
N MET A 1 -31.39 -0.27 13.78
CA MET A 1 -30.72 -0.47 15.08
C MET A 1 -29.70 0.63 15.20
N THR A 2 -29.73 1.41 16.28
CA THR A 2 -28.73 2.47 16.52
C THR A 2 -27.36 1.82 16.62
N THR A 3 -26.50 2.06 15.62
CA THR A 3 -25.10 1.69 15.64
C THR A 3 -24.41 2.50 16.72
N GLU A 4 -24.34 1.94 17.94
CA GLU A 4 -23.41 2.45 18.95
C GLU A 4 -22.01 2.39 18.34
N THR A 5 -21.39 3.54 18.14
CA THR A 5 -20.00 3.65 17.71
C THR A 5 -19.13 2.83 18.67
N ARG A 6 -18.54 1.73 18.16
CA ARG A 6 -17.66 0.89 18.96
C ARG A 6 -16.27 1.50 18.96
N ILE A 7 -15.93 2.19 20.05
CA ILE A 7 -14.53 2.51 20.34
C ILE A 7 -13.82 1.17 20.66
N CYS A 8 -12.87 0.78 19.82
CA CYS A 8 -12.13 -0.46 19.99
C CYS A 8 -11.15 -0.34 21.17
N SER A 9 -11.15 -1.36 22.02
CA SER A 9 -10.11 -1.50 23.04
C SER A 9 -8.84 -2.09 22.41
N PRO A 10 -7.65 -1.59 22.75
CA PRO A 10 -6.40 -2.22 22.32
C PRO A 10 -6.31 -3.68 22.77
N LEU A 11 -5.86 -4.55 21.87
CA LEU A 11 -5.47 -5.93 22.20
C LEU A 11 -4.07 -5.95 22.80
N ALA A 12 -3.15 -5.15 22.25
CA ALA A 12 -1.79 -4.98 22.74
C ALA A 12 -1.23 -3.60 22.37
N THR A 13 -0.25 -3.14 23.13
CA THR A 13 0.58 -1.97 22.81
C THR A 13 2.03 -2.39 22.88
N LEU A 14 2.72 -2.28 21.75
CA LEU A 14 4.11 -2.68 21.57
C LEU A 14 5.02 -1.45 21.62
N ASP A 15 6.17 -1.55 22.28
CA ASP A 15 7.20 -0.50 22.25
C ASP A 15 8.12 -0.72 21.03
N ILE A 16 8.12 0.26 20.12
CA ILE A 16 8.90 0.23 18.87
C ILE A 16 9.96 1.34 18.81
N GLN A 17 10.28 1.98 19.95
CA GLN A 17 11.20 3.12 19.99
C GLN A 17 12.60 2.82 19.44
N ALA A 18 13.06 1.57 19.55
CA ALA A 18 14.39 1.19 19.08
C ALA A 18 14.51 1.23 17.54
N ALA A 19 13.40 1.26 16.79
CA ALA A 19 13.41 1.47 15.34
C ALA A 19 13.74 2.92 14.94
N GLY A 20 13.59 3.88 15.86
CA GLY A 20 13.70 5.30 15.58
C GLY A 20 12.44 5.91 14.97
N PRO A 21 12.40 7.24 14.82
CA PRO A 21 11.22 7.95 14.35
C PRO A 21 10.99 7.79 12.84
N ARG A 22 9.76 8.13 12.41
CA ARG A 22 9.34 8.31 11.00
C ARG A 22 9.44 7.05 10.13
N CYS A 23 9.31 5.87 10.75
CA CYS A 23 9.30 4.62 10.02
C CYS A 23 8.00 4.42 9.20
N LYS A 24 8.11 3.68 8.09
CA LYS A 24 7.00 2.93 7.47
C LYS A 24 6.96 1.54 8.13
N LEU A 25 5.78 0.95 8.28
CA LEU A 25 5.61 -0.38 8.86
C LEU A 25 5.19 -1.35 7.74
N LEU A 26 5.89 -2.48 7.61
CA LEU A 26 5.55 -3.59 6.73
C LEU A 26 5.21 -4.83 7.56
N LEU A 27 4.28 -5.65 7.07
CA LEU A 27 3.87 -6.90 7.73
C LEU A 27 4.27 -8.12 6.91
N GLY A 28 4.72 -9.16 7.60
CA GLY A 28 4.97 -10.48 7.02
C GLY A 28 5.41 -11.47 8.08
N ASP A 29 5.15 -12.75 7.88
CA ASP A 29 5.63 -13.83 8.75
C ASP A 29 7.11 -14.12 8.43
N LEU A 30 7.98 -13.30 9.03
CA LEU A 30 9.39 -13.22 8.70
C LEU A 30 10.15 -14.47 9.16
N ASN A 31 9.70 -15.11 10.24
CA ASN A 31 10.35 -16.29 10.81
C ASN A 31 9.64 -17.62 10.48
N GLY A 32 8.47 -17.57 9.83
CA GLY A 32 7.71 -18.72 9.37
C GLY A 32 6.96 -19.46 10.49
N ASP A 33 6.67 -18.79 11.61
CA ASP A 33 6.02 -19.40 12.78
C ASP A 33 4.47 -19.36 12.74
N GLY A 34 3.91 -18.83 11.65
CA GLY A 34 2.48 -18.71 11.44
C GLY A 34 1.90 -17.44 12.04
N ARG A 35 2.72 -16.43 12.33
CA ARG A 35 2.30 -15.11 12.83
C ARG A 35 3.08 -14.02 12.11
N MET A 36 2.43 -12.91 11.83
CA MET A 36 3.12 -11.78 11.18
C MET A 36 4.01 -11.05 12.18
N GLU A 37 5.20 -10.67 11.74
CA GLU A 37 6.06 -9.69 12.37
C GLU A 37 5.80 -8.27 11.85
N LEU A 38 6.24 -7.28 12.62
CA LEU A 38 6.32 -5.88 12.22
C LEU A 38 7.74 -5.57 11.77
N LEU A 39 7.90 -5.09 10.54
CA LEU A 39 9.17 -4.56 10.03
C LEU A 39 9.08 -3.04 9.90
N LEU A 40 9.82 -2.32 10.75
CA LEU A 40 9.90 -0.87 10.72
C LEU A 40 11.03 -0.46 9.79
N VAL A 41 10.68 0.25 8.72
CA VAL A 41 11.58 0.77 7.69
C VAL A 41 11.82 2.25 7.94
N GLN A 42 13.02 2.60 8.40
CA GLN A 42 13.41 3.99 8.61
C GLN A 42 14.12 4.55 7.38
N PRO A 43 13.72 5.73 6.87
CA PRO A 43 14.40 6.36 5.75
C PRO A 43 15.70 7.03 6.20
N ASP A 44 16.56 7.36 5.24
CA ASP A 44 17.68 8.28 5.45
C ASP A 44 17.25 9.68 5.93
N ASN A 45 18.22 10.52 6.26
CA ASN A 45 17.97 11.86 6.82
C ASN A 45 17.71 12.96 5.77
N ARG A 46 17.38 12.60 4.53
CA ARG A 46 17.00 13.57 3.50
C ARG A 46 15.72 14.28 3.90
N GLN A 47 15.70 15.61 3.87
CA GLN A 47 14.52 16.39 4.27
C GLN A 47 13.64 16.80 3.09
N ASP A 48 14.20 16.86 1.88
CA ASP A 48 13.47 17.18 0.65
C ASP A 48 13.57 16.02 -0.34
N VAL A 49 12.44 15.38 -0.58
CA VAL A 49 12.31 14.18 -1.42
C VAL A 49 11.46 14.40 -2.67
N ARG A 50 11.24 15.66 -3.05
CA ARG A 50 10.43 16.00 -4.23
C ARG A 50 11.02 15.47 -5.54
N TYR A 51 12.34 15.32 -5.61
CA TYR A 51 13.05 14.89 -6.81
C TYR A 51 13.91 13.64 -6.59
N ILE A 52 14.53 13.51 -5.40
CA ILE A 52 15.37 12.38 -5.05
C ILE A 52 14.70 11.65 -3.88
N PRO A 53 14.23 10.41 -4.06
CA PRO A 53 13.50 9.70 -3.03
C PRO A 53 14.42 9.19 -1.92
N HIS A 54 13.83 8.64 -0.85
CA HIS A 54 14.59 8.04 0.24
C HIS A 54 15.35 6.78 -0.16
N GLN A 55 16.42 6.49 0.59
CA GLN A 55 16.93 5.14 0.76
C GLN A 55 16.63 4.67 2.19
N VAL A 56 16.78 3.36 2.44
CA VAL A 56 16.62 2.78 3.77
C VAL A 56 17.88 3.05 4.61
N GLN A 57 17.67 3.59 5.82
CA GLN A 57 18.72 3.83 6.82
C GLN A 57 18.79 2.70 7.85
N CYS A 58 17.63 2.17 8.25
CA CYS A 58 17.53 1.14 9.26
C CYS A 58 16.26 0.30 9.05
N LEU A 59 16.38 -0.99 9.31
CA LEU A 59 15.29 -1.96 9.36
C LEU A 59 15.26 -2.58 10.75
N THR A 60 14.10 -2.61 11.40
CA THR A 60 13.94 -3.22 12.73
C THR A 60 12.72 -4.12 12.77
N ALA A 61 12.93 -5.39 13.07
CA ALA A 61 11.87 -6.39 13.13
C ALA A 61 11.43 -6.65 14.58
N TYR A 62 10.12 -6.75 14.79
CA TYR A 62 9.50 -7.09 16.07
C TYR A 62 8.46 -8.20 15.89
N ASP A 63 8.31 -9.06 16.88
CA ASP A 63 7.13 -9.93 16.98
C ASP A 63 5.90 -9.17 17.54
N LEU A 64 4.73 -9.81 17.50
CA LEU A 64 3.47 -9.26 18.02
C LEU A 64 3.44 -9.11 19.55
N THR A 65 4.48 -9.53 20.27
CA THR A 65 4.65 -9.31 21.71
C THR A 65 5.50 -8.08 22.02
N GLY A 66 6.07 -7.45 20.98
CA GLY A 66 6.95 -6.29 21.09
C GLY A 66 8.41 -6.67 21.34
N LYS A 67 8.79 -7.95 21.15
CA LYS A 67 10.18 -8.37 21.23
C LYS A 67 10.90 -8.00 19.95
N LEU A 68 11.95 -7.20 20.06
CA LEU A 68 12.87 -6.92 18.96
C LEU A 68 13.59 -8.23 18.56
N LEU A 69 13.47 -8.61 17.30
CA LEU A 69 14.08 -9.82 16.74
C LEU A 69 15.47 -9.54 16.18
N TRP A 70 15.56 -8.54 15.29
CA TRP A 70 16.82 -8.10 14.69
C TRP A 70 16.72 -6.63 14.23
N GLN A 71 17.89 -6.02 14.01
CA GLN A 71 18.01 -4.67 13.47
C GLN A 71 19.18 -4.61 12.49
N THR A 72 18.92 -4.16 11.26
CA THR A 72 19.94 -3.98 10.21
C THR A 72 20.05 -2.50 9.86
N GLY A 73 21.26 -1.95 9.98
CA GLY A 73 21.49 -0.51 9.91
C GLY A 73 21.48 0.15 11.30
N LYS A 74 21.47 1.48 11.34
CA LYS A 74 21.45 2.25 12.58
C LYS A 74 20.39 3.35 12.47
N PRO A 75 19.44 3.44 13.43
CA PRO A 75 18.44 4.50 13.40
C PRO A 75 19.07 5.89 13.48
N ASP A 76 18.54 6.83 12.68
CA ASP A 76 18.88 8.25 12.72
C ASP A 76 17.70 9.05 13.35
N PRO A 77 17.91 9.77 14.48
CA PRO A 77 16.91 10.69 15.02
C PRO A 77 16.50 11.81 14.06
N GLY A 78 17.36 12.13 13.09
CA GLY A 78 17.14 13.11 12.02
C GLY A 78 16.54 12.54 10.74
N ALA A 79 16.07 11.28 10.73
CA ALA A 79 15.42 10.64 9.58
C ALA A 79 14.39 11.56 8.91
N GLY A 80 14.26 11.49 7.59
CA GLY A 80 13.32 12.29 6.80
C GLY A 80 11.86 11.98 7.09
N SER A 81 10.95 12.83 6.61
CA SER A 81 9.49 12.63 6.74
C SER A 81 8.91 11.85 5.56
N GLN A 82 7.71 11.30 5.73
CA GLN A 82 6.98 10.67 4.62
C GLN A 82 6.65 11.71 3.54
N GLY A 83 7.22 11.53 2.35
CA GLY A 83 7.01 12.40 1.17
C GLY A 83 7.43 11.74 -0.16
N SER A 84 8.09 10.58 -0.08
CA SER A 84 8.29 9.61 -1.14
C SER A 84 8.01 8.22 -0.57
N ASP A 85 7.96 7.21 -1.44
CA ASP A 85 7.93 5.84 -0.94
C ASP A 85 9.30 5.46 -0.36
N TYR A 86 9.32 4.35 0.39
CA TYR A 86 10.52 3.79 0.98
C TYR A 86 10.84 2.49 0.22
N PRO A 87 12.04 2.34 -0.35
CA PRO A 87 12.37 1.21 -1.21
C PRO A 87 12.63 -0.04 -0.36
N ALA A 88 11.55 -0.63 0.17
CA ALA A 88 11.57 -1.88 0.90
C ALA A 88 10.26 -2.67 0.69
N GLN A 89 10.37 -3.99 0.51
CA GLN A 89 9.25 -4.93 0.43
C GLN A 89 9.61 -6.24 1.14
N ILE A 90 8.60 -7.03 1.52
CA ILE A 90 8.76 -8.36 2.11
C ILE A 90 8.18 -9.39 1.14
N TYR A 91 8.98 -10.35 0.67
CA TYR A 91 8.54 -11.36 -0.30
C TYR A 91 9.49 -12.57 -0.34
N ASP A 92 8.95 -13.74 -0.68
CA ASP A 92 9.74 -14.96 -1.00
C ASP A 92 10.30 -14.85 -2.43
N ILE A 93 11.41 -14.13 -2.57
CA ILE A 93 11.97 -13.77 -3.88
C ILE A 93 12.72 -14.93 -4.53
N ASP A 94 13.24 -15.87 -3.74
CA ASP A 94 13.99 -17.02 -4.24
C ASP A 94 13.19 -18.33 -4.28
N GLY A 95 11.99 -18.35 -3.71
CA GLY A 95 11.03 -19.45 -3.78
C GLY A 95 11.32 -20.59 -2.82
N ASP A 96 12.08 -20.34 -1.75
CA ASP A 96 12.41 -21.36 -0.75
C ASP A 96 11.31 -21.55 0.32
N GLY A 97 10.22 -20.77 0.23
CA GLY A 97 9.10 -20.80 1.15
C GLY A 97 9.29 -19.93 2.39
N LYS A 98 10.34 -19.10 2.44
CA LYS A 98 10.59 -18.12 3.50
C LYS A 98 10.60 -16.72 2.91
N LEU A 99 10.32 -15.74 3.74
CA LEU A 99 10.29 -14.35 3.31
C LEU A 99 11.69 -13.72 3.36
N GLU A 100 12.04 -12.97 2.33
CA GLU A 100 13.12 -12.01 2.32
C GLU A 100 12.61 -10.60 2.58
N VAL A 101 13.52 -9.74 3.05
CA VAL A 101 13.36 -8.29 2.99
C VAL A 101 14.19 -7.77 1.83
N LEU A 102 13.53 -7.21 0.83
CA LEU A 102 14.16 -6.48 -0.26
C LEU A 102 14.28 -5.03 0.16
N CYS A 103 15.44 -4.40 -0.01
CA CYS A 103 15.56 -2.95 0.20
C CYS A 103 16.66 -2.29 -0.62
N VAL A 104 16.58 -0.97 -0.79
CA VAL A 104 17.72 -0.16 -1.23
C VAL A 104 18.35 0.55 -0.03
N MET A 105 19.60 0.19 0.27
CA MET A 105 20.39 0.69 1.40
C MET A 105 21.82 0.95 0.92
N ASP A 106 22.43 2.06 1.37
CA ASP A 106 23.80 2.44 1.00
C ASP A 106 24.08 2.40 -0.52
N GLY A 107 23.11 2.87 -1.32
CA GLY A 107 23.21 2.95 -2.78
C GLY A 107 23.18 1.60 -3.51
N ARG A 108 22.78 0.51 -2.85
CA ARG A 108 22.72 -0.83 -3.43
C ARG A 108 21.38 -1.51 -3.13
N PHE A 109 21.00 -2.46 -3.97
CA PHE A 109 19.84 -3.32 -3.73
C PHE A 109 20.28 -4.51 -2.87
N HIS A 110 19.61 -4.71 -1.75
CA HIS A 110 19.88 -5.74 -0.76
C HIS A 110 18.74 -6.74 -0.71
N ILE A 111 19.09 -8.03 -0.61
CA ILE A 111 18.18 -9.11 -0.25
C ILE A 111 18.63 -9.60 1.13
N LEU A 112 17.76 -9.49 2.12
CA LEU A 112 18.02 -9.93 3.49
C LEU A 112 17.14 -11.12 3.84
N ASP A 113 17.67 -12.07 4.60
CA ASP A 113 16.90 -13.14 5.23
C ASP A 113 15.88 -12.53 6.21
N GLY A 114 14.59 -12.82 6.03
CA GLY A 114 13.52 -12.21 6.84
C GLY A 114 13.63 -12.55 8.33
N ALA A 115 14.03 -13.78 8.66
CA ALA A 115 14.07 -14.24 10.04
C ALA A 115 15.22 -13.60 10.86
N THR A 116 16.31 -13.22 10.20
CA THR A 116 17.56 -12.80 10.86
C THR A 116 18.05 -11.41 10.48
N GLY A 117 17.56 -10.84 9.39
CA GLY A 117 18.08 -9.60 8.81
C GLY A 117 19.46 -9.74 8.15
N ALA A 118 19.99 -10.98 8.04
CA ALA A 118 21.30 -11.24 7.45
C ALA A 118 21.28 -11.04 5.93
N VAL A 119 22.36 -10.48 5.37
CA VAL A 119 22.48 -10.26 3.93
C VAL A 119 22.59 -11.60 3.20
N LYS A 120 21.65 -11.89 2.29
CA LYS A 120 21.68 -13.02 1.34
C LYS A 120 22.37 -12.62 0.04
N ALA A 121 22.03 -11.45 -0.51
CA ALA A 121 22.61 -10.92 -1.75
C ALA A 121 22.65 -9.39 -1.76
N VAL A 122 23.55 -8.84 -2.59
CA VAL A 122 23.68 -7.39 -2.84
C VAL A 122 23.97 -7.17 -4.32
N HIS A 123 23.27 -6.22 -4.93
CA HIS A 123 23.41 -5.86 -6.34
C HIS A 123 23.62 -4.34 -6.50
N GLU A 124 24.37 -3.97 -7.52
CA GLU A 124 24.50 -2.57 -7.94
C GLU A 124 23.19 -2.09 -8.56
N LEU A 125 22.78 -0.85 -8.26
CA LEU A 125 21.58 -0.28 -8.84
C LEU A 125 21.76 -0.02 -10.36
N PRO A 126 20.70 -0.20 -11.17
CA PRO A 126 20.76 0.10 -12.60
C PRO A 126 20.86 1.61 -12.91
N GLY A 127 20.59 2.44 -11.90
CA GLY A 127 20.75 3.89 -11.94
C GLY A 127 20.92 4.43 -10.51
N ALA A 128 21.59 5.59 -10.37
CA ALA A 128 21.90 6.17 -9.06
C ALA A 128 20.65 6.48 -8.21
N GLU A 129 19.53 6.78 -8.86
CA GLU A 129 18.26 7.16 -8.23
C GLU A 129 17.17 6.08 -8.35
N ALA A 130 17.54 4.85 -8.77
CA ALA A 130 16.62 3.71 -8.94
C ALA A 130 16.18 3.12 -7.58
N HIS A 131 15.59 3.96 -6.74
CA HIS A 131 15.32 3.67 -5.34
C HIS A 131 14.11 4.42 -4.79
N ASP A 132 13.12 4.80 -5.63
CA ASP A 132 11.85 5.33 -5.11
C ASP A 132 11.01 4.22 -4.48
N CYS A 133 10.77 3.16 -5.23
CA CYS A 133 10.07 1.97 -4.77
C CYS A 133 10.64 0.71 -5.42
N ILE A 134 10.27 -0.44 -4.84
CA ILE A 134 10.56 -1.78 -5.37
C ILE A 134 9.21 -2.41 -5.70
N ILE A 135 9.08 -2.89 -6.94
CA ILE A 135 7.92 -3.63 -7.41
C ILE A 135 8.38 -5.02 -7.82
N ILE A 136 7.64 -6.03 -7.38
CA ILE A 136 7.89 -7.44 -7.68
C ILE A 136 6.87 -7.86 -8.75
N ALA A 137 7.36 -8.42 -9.85
CA ALA A 137 6.56 -8.71 -11.04
C ALA A 137 6.92 -10.08 -11.66
N ASN A 138 6.04 -10.58 -12.51
CA ASN A 138 6.25 -11.75 -13.35
C ASN A 138 6.39 -11.33 -14.83
N LEU A 139 7.54 -10.78 -15.20
CA LEU A 139 7.81 -10.32 -16.57
C LEU A 139 8.39 -11.42 -17.46
N THR A 140 8.91 -12.47 -16.83
CA THR A 140 9.61 -13.59 -17.48
C THR A 140 8.78 -14.89 -17.52
N GLY A 141 7.52 -14.86 -17.06
CA GLY A 141 6.56 -15.96 -17.21
C GLY A 141 6.86 -17.17 -16.32
N LYS A 142 7.31 -16.91 -15.09
CA LYS A 142 7.57 -17.93 -14.05
C LYS A 142 6.29 -18.26 -13.29
N GLU A 143 6.32 -19.31 -12.48
CA GLU A 143 5.19 -19.73 -11.65
C GLU A 143 4.84 -18.72 -10.54
N ARG A 144 5.80 -17.88 -10.14
CA ARG A 144 5.66 -16.81 -9.17
C ARG A 144 6.39 -15.55 -9.65
N PRO A 145 5.92 -14.35 -9.30
CA PRO A 145 6.66 -13.14 -9.61
C PRO A 145 8.01 -13.18 -8.88
N SER A 146 9.07 -12.87 -9.61
CA SER A 146 10.44 -12.84 -9.07
C SER A 146 11.33 -11.83 -9.78
N ASP A 147 10.80 -11.16 -10.80
CA ASP A 147 11.45 -10.10 -11.51
C ASP A 147 11.21 -8.79 -10.73
N ILE A 148 12.13 -7.84 -10.86
CA ILE A 148 12.15 -6.61 -10.07
C ILE A 148 12.01 -5.42 -10.99
N ILE A 149 11.13 -4.48 -10.63
CA ILE A 149 11.11 -3.14 -11.22
C ILE A 149 11.60 -2.15 -10.16
N LEU A 150 12.58 -1.35 -10.54
CA LEU A 150 13.03 -0.17 -9.80
C LEU A 150 12.71 1.08 -10.60
N LYS A 151 12.50 2.21 -9.92
CA LYS A 151 12.28 3.49 -10.58
C LYS A 151 12.92 4.65 -9.84
N ASP A 152 13.17 5.73 -10.58
CA ASP A 152 13.40 7.03 -9.98
C ASP A 152 12.06 7.71 -9.66
N ARG A 153 12.08 8.97 -9.24
CA ARG A 153 10.87 9.63 -8.79
C ARG A 153 9.80 9.74 -9.88
N TYR A 154 10.14 10.22 -11.08
CA TYR A 154 9.13 10.63 -12.08
C TYR A 154 9.57 10.53 -13.55
N HIS A 155 10.68 9.88 -13.86
CA HIS A 155 11.28 9.93 -15.21
C HIS A 155 11.62 8.57 -15.80
N LYS A 156 12.00 7.60 -14.97
CA LYS A 156 12.52 6.34 -15.48
C LYS A 156 12.23 5.17 -14.57
N LEU A 157 11.96 4.03 -15.20
CA LEU A 157 11.91 2.73 -14.55
C LEU A 157 12.79 1.71 -15.29
N TRP A 158 13.30 0.73 -14.54
CA TRP A 158 14.17 -0.35 -14.97
C TRP A 158 13.55 -1.67 -14.54
N ALA A 159 13.29 -2.56 -15.50
CA ALA A 159 12.86 -3.93 -15.25
C ALA A 159 14.07 -4.87 -15.29
N LEU A 160 14.18 -5.72 -14.28
CA LEU A 160 15.27 -6.67 -14.10
C LEU A 160 14.70 -8.07 -13.85
N ASP A 161 15.40 -9.11 -14.28
CA ASP A 161 15.08 -10.48 -13.87
C ASP A 161 15.51 -10.75 -12.41
N ASN A 162 15.19 -11.94 -11.91
CA ASN A 162 15.57 -12.40 -10.57
C ASN A 162 17.09 -12.58 -10.37
N GLU A 163 17.89 -12.61 -11.43
CA GLU A 163 19.35 -12.55 -11.38
C GLU A 163 19.90 -11.12 -11.47
N PHE A 164 19.01 -10.12 -11.48
CA PHE A 164 19.30 -8.69 -11.56
C PHE A 164 19.90 -8.25 -12.90
N ASN A 165 19.68 -9.00 -13.99
CA ASN A 165 20.00 -8.57 -15.34
C ASN A 165 18.93 -7.61 -15.85
N LEU A 166 19.34 -6.51 -16.48
CA LEU A 166 18.41 -5.57 -17.09
C LEU A 166 17.65 -6.22 -18.26
N LEU A 167 16.33 -6.27 -18.16
CA LEU A 167 15.44 -6.72 -19.24
C LEU A 167 15.13 -5.57 -20.19
N TRP A 168 14.63 -4.46 -19.65
CA TRP A 168 14.26 -3.27 -20.42
C TRP A 168 14.14 -2.03 -19.51
N THR A 169 14.02 -0.86 -20.12
CA THR A 169 13.78 0.41 -19.42
C THR A 169 12.65 1.17 -20.09
N HIS A 170 11.90 1.94 -19.30
CA HIS A 170 10.90 2.86 -19.82
C HIS A 170 11.17 4.28 -19.31
N GLU A 171 11.07 5.26 -20.21
CA GLU A 171 11.19 6.69 -19.91
C GLU A 171 9.82 7.34 -20.09
N GLY A 172 9.32 7.95 -19.02
CA GLY A 172 7.94 8.43 -18.91
C GLY A 172 7.67 8.88 -17.49
N ASN A 173 6.41 9.16 -17.16
CA ASN A 173 6.01 9.49 -15.79
C ASN A 173 5.42 8.24 -15.12
N PRO A 174 6.21 7.47 -14.35
CA PRO A 174 5.75 6.24 -13.71
C PRO A 174 4.81 6.48 -12.53
N GLY A 175 4.49 7.75 -12.20
CA GLY A 175 3.72 8.11 -11.02
C GLY A 175 4.39 7.71 -9.71
N HIS A 176 3.59 7.62 -8.66
CA HIS A 176 4.08 7.28 -7.33
C HIS A 176 4.42 5.80 -7.18
N PHE A 177 3.57 4.91 -7.66
CA PHE A 177 3.78 3.46 -7.59
C PHE A 177 3.11 2.76 -8.78
N PRO A 178 3.88 2.35 -9.81
CA PRO A 178 3.37 1.50 -10.86
C PRO A 178 2.75 0.22 -10.32
N TRP A 179 1.66 -0.23 -10.94
CA TRP A 179 1.02 -1.50 -10.60
C TRP A 179 1.25 -2.52 -11.70
N VAL A 180 1.48 -3.77 -11.31
CA VAL A 180 1.71 -4.89 -12.25
C VAL A 180 0.57 -5.89 -12.13
N TYR A 181 0.10 -6.45 -13.24
CA TYR A 181 -0.97 -7.44 -13.26
C TYR A 181 -1.03 -8.14 -14.62
N ASP A 182 -1.27 -9.45 -14.65
CA ASP A 182 -1.60 -10.20 -15.87
C ASP A 182 -3.03 -9.85 -16.34
N LEU A 183 -3.17 -8.74 -17.07
CA LEU A 183 -4.47 -8.21 -17.51
C LEU A 183 -5.06 -9.03 -18.65
N ASN A 184 -4.19 -9.65 -19.44
CA ASN A 184 -4.57 -10.35 -20.65
C ASN A 184 -4.75 -11.88 -20.44
N GLY A 185 -4.19 -12.44 -19.36
CA GLY A 185 -4.28 -13.84 -18.96
C GLY A 185 -3.25 -14.77 -19.61
N ASP A 186 -2.11 -14.24 -20.09
CA ASP A 186 -1.07 -15.01 -20.77
C ASP A 186 0.04 -15.52 -19.83
N GLY A 187 -0.06 -15.22 -18.53
CA GLY A 187 0.90 -15.60 -17.51
C GLY A 187 2.05 -14.61 -17.32
N TYR A 188 2.01 -13.46 -17.98
CA TYR A 188 2.96 -12.36 -17.80
C TYR A 188 2.26 -11.14 -17.24
N ASP A 189 2.93 -10.41 -16.35
CA ASP A 189 2.38 -9.15 -15.86
C ASP A 189 2.57 -8.02 -16.90
N GLU A 190 1.48 -7.34 -17.23
CA GLU A 190 1.52 -5.97 -17.75
C GLU A 190 1.91 -4.98 -16.64
N VAL A 191 2.45 -3.83 -17.01
CA VAL A 191 2.89 -2.77 -16.08
C VAL A 191 2.15 -1.47 -16.37
N MET A 192 1.29 -1.06 -15.45
CA MET A 192 0.69 0.28 -15.46
C MET A 192 1.67 1.27 -14.83
N ALA A 193 2.53 1.87 -15.65
CA ALA A 193 3.55 2.83 -15.27
C ALA A 193 2.98 4.26 -15.29
N GLY A 194 2.34 4.64 -14.19
CA GLY A 194 1.65 5.92 -14.07
C GLY A 194 0.42 5.95 -14.97
N TYR A 195 0.54 6.56 -16.14
CA TYR A 195 -0.53 6.64 -17.14
C TYR A 195 -0.29 5.77 -18.38
N ASP A 196 0.87 5.10 -18.48
CA ASP A 196 1.23 4.25 -19.61
C ASP A 196 1.06 2.77 -19.23
N LEU A 197 0.27 2.03 -20.00
CA LEU A 197 0.24 0.57 -19.89
C LEU A 197 1.31 -0.04 -20.81
N LEU A 198 2.24 -0.77 -20.22
CA LEU A 198 3.31 -1.50 -20.91
C LEU A 198 3.03 -2.99 -20.90
N ASP A 199 3.39 -3.69 -21.97
CA ASP A 199 3.48 -5.15 -21.93
C ASP A 199 4.69 -5.64 -21.11
N HIS A 200 4.77 -6.96 -20.91
CA HIS A 200 5.85 -7.59 -20.15
C HIS A 200 7.27 -7.37 -20.73
N ASN A 201 7.38 -6.90 -21.98
CA ASN A 201 8.65 -6.53 -22.63
C ASN A 201 8.92 -5.01 -22.58
N GLY A 202 8.12 -4.24 -21.85
CA GLY A 202 8.26 -2.79 -21.69
C GLY A 202 7.74 -1.98 -22.88
N LYS A 203 6.99 -2.59 -23.80
CA LYS A 203 6.43 -1.88 -24.95
C LYS A 203 5.09 -1.26 -24.58
N LEU A 204 4.96 0.05 -24.85
CA LEU A 204 3.72 0.79 -24.69
C LEU A 204 2.58 0.15 -25.52
N GLN A 205 1.48 -0.17 -24.84
CA GLN A 205 0.23 -0.62 -25.43
C GLN A 205 -0.71 0.56 -25.63
N TRP A 206 -0.96 1.33 -24.57
CA TRP A 206 -1.81 2.53 -24.59
C TRP A 206 -1.51 3.44 -23.39
N SER A 207 -2.04 4.66 -23.43
CA SER A 207 -1.94 5.64 -22.34
C SER A 207 -3.30 6.20 -21.96
N CYS A 208 -3.50 6.54 -20.68
CA CYS A 208 -4.67 7.31 -20.24
C CYS A 208 -4.75 8.65 -20.98
N LYS A 209 -5.97 9.16 -21.16
CA LYS A 209 -6.23 10.40 -21.91
C LYS A 209 -6.66 11.51 -20.98
N ASP A 210 -6.29 12.74 -21.31
CA ASP A 210 -6.76 13.95 -20.63
C ASP A 210 -6.58 13.88 -19.10
N LEU A 211 -5.40 13.41 -18.66
CA LEU A 211 -4.96 13.44 -17.28
C LEU A 211 -3.73 14.33 -17.17
N ASP A 212 -3.78 15.24 -16.21
CA ASP A 212 -2.66 16.11 -15.89
C ASP A 212 -1.80 15.45 -14.78
N ASP A 213 -0.60 15.99 -14.59
CA ASP A 213 0.33 15.64 -13.52
C ASP A 213 0.76 14.15 -13.54
N HIS A 214 0.56 13.40 -12.45
CA HIS A 214 0.96 12.02 -12.29
C HIS A 214 -0.12 11.18 -11.63
N ALA A 215 -0.08 9.86 -11.87
CA ALA A 215 -0.90 8.92 -11.13
C ALA A 215 -0.43 8.86 -9.68
N ASP A 216 -1.36 9.10 -8.77
CA ASP A 216 -1.11 8.97 -7.34
C ASP A 216 -1.31 7.52 -6.87
N CYS A 217 -2.37 6.85 -7.35
CA CYS A 217 -2.68 5.47 -7.02
C CYS A 217 -3.32 4.73 -8.19
N ILE A 218 -3.09 3.42 -8.24
CA ILE A 218 -3.59 2.53 -9.30
C ILE A 218 -4.18 1.29 -8.63
N TRP A 219 -5.39 0.92 -9.05
CA TRP A 219 -6.08 -0.26 -8.59
C TRP A 219 -6.51 -1.15 -9.76
N VAL A 220 -6.52 -2.46 -9.52
CA VAL A 220 -6.99 -3.46 -10.48
C VAL A 220 -8.12 -4.30 -9.88
N GLY A 221 -9.15 -4.59 -10.66
CA GLY A 221 -10.17 -5.56 -10.23
C GLY A 221 -11.31 -5.66 -11.22
N ASP A 222 -12.12 -6.70 -11.10
CA ASP A 222 -13.40 -6.82 -11.80
C ASP A 222 -14.41 -5.86 -11.13
N VAL A 223 -14.35 -4.59 -11.52
CA VAL A 223 -15.11 -3.51 -10.89
C VAL A 223 -16.56 -3.59 -11.33
N ASN A 224 -16.79 -3.82 -12.62
CA ASN A 224 -18.14 -3.85 -13.19
C ASN A 224 -18.86 -5.22 -13.02
N GLY A 225 -18.12 -6.29 -12.68
CA GLY A 225 -18.65 -7.63 -12.45
C GLY A 225 -18.85 -8.47 -13.72
N ASP A 226 -18.17 -8.15 -14.82
CA ASP A 226 -18.25 -8.86 -16.09
C ASP A 226 -17.25 -10.03 -16.21
N GLY A 227 -16.36 -10.18 -15.22
CA GLY A 227 -15.35 -11.23 -15.15
C GLY A 227 -14.01 -10.86 -15.79
N LEU A 228 -13.82 -9.61 -16.23
CA LEU A 228 -12.55 -9.07 -16.70
C LEU A 228 -12.02 -8.01 -15.72
N PRO A 229 -10.69 -7.80 -15.65
CA PRO A 229 -10.13 -6.77 -14.80
C PRO A 229 -10.18 -5.39 -15.46
N GLU A 230 -10.59 -4.39 -14.68
CA GLU A 230 -10.44 -2.97 -14.97
C GLU A 230 -9.28 -2.35 -14.20
N LEU A 231 -8.79 -1.23 -14.73
CA LEU A 231 -7.81 -0.34 -14.10
C LEU A 231 -8.54 0.91 -13.59
N VAL A 232 -8.46 1.18 -12.29
CA VAL A 232 -8.94 2.44 -11.71
C VAL A 232 -7.75 3.27 -11.24
N VAL A 233 -7.64 4.48 -11.78
CA VAL A 233 -6.51 5.38 -11.51
C VAL A 233 -6.99 6.61 -10.76
N GLY A 234 -6.32 6.93 -9.66
CA GLY A 234 -6.47 8.17 -8.91
C GLY A 234 -5.31 9.12 -9.19
N GLY A 235 -5.62 10.40 -9.31
CA GLY A 235 -4.68 11.49 -9.56
C GLY A 235 -5.45 12.81 -9.67
N SER A 236 -5.31 13.53 -10.79
CA SER A 236 -6.11 14.73 -11.06
C SER A 236 -7.63 14.47 -11.10
N VAL A 237 -8.04 13.26 -11.46
CA VAL A 237 -9.41 12.75 -11.41
C VAL A 237 -9.39 11.27 -11.06
N THR A 238 -10.55 10.68 -10.74
CA THR A 238 -10.70 9.21 -10.70
C THR A 238 -11.27 8.73 -12.04
N VAL A 239 -10.60 7.79 -12.68
CA VAL A 239 -10.99 7.23 -13.98
C VAL A 239 -10.89 5.71 -13.97
N MET A 240 -11.74 5.06 -14.76
CA MET A 240 -11.69 3.62 -14.99
C MET A 240 -11.50 3.31 -16.47
N TYR A 241 -10.58 2.41 -16.74
CA TYR A 241 -10.28 1.88 -18.06
C TYR A 241 -10.46 0.36 -18.06
N ASP A 242 -10.89 -0.19 -19.20
CA ASP A 242 -10.70 -1.62 -19.46
C ASP A 242 -9.23 -1.92 -19.77
N ARG A 243 -8.87 -3.21 -19.80
CA ARG A 243 -7.51 -3.66 -20.14
C ARG A 243 -7.03 -3.24 -21.54
N ASP A 244 -7.95 -2.94 -22.46
CA ASP A 244 -7.64 -2.57 -23.85
C ASP A 244 -7.46 -1.04 -24.03
N GLY A 245 -7.60 -0.26 -22.95
CA GLY A 245 -7.39 1.19 -22.95
C GLY A 245 -8.62 2.00 -23.34
N ASN A 246 -9.82 1.41 -23.29
CA ASN A 246 -11.07 2.15 -23.42
C ASN A 246 -11.47 2.71 -22.06
N GLU A 247 -11.64 4.03 -22.00
CA GLU A 247 -12.19 4.69 -20.81
C GLU A 247 -13.67 4.30 -20.66
N LEU A 248 -14.02 3.71 -19.53
CA LEU A 248 -15.37 3.28 -19.22
C LEU A 248 -16.16 4.40 -18.53
N TRP A 249 -15.52 5.10 -17.60
CA TRP A 249 -16.07 6.31 -16.97
C TRP A 249 -14.98 7.19 -16.37
N ARG A 250 -15.38 8.44 -16.09
CA ARG A 250 -14.57 9.47 -15.43
C ARG A 250 -15.41 10.19 -14.39
N TYR A 251 -14.87 10.29 -13.19
CA TYR A 251 -15.51 11.00 -12.09
C TYR A 251 -15.00 12.45 -12.02
N GLU A 252 -15.87 13.39 -12.36
CA GLU A 252 -15.59 14.85 -12.34
C GLU A 252 -15.94 15.50 -11.00
N GLY A 253 -16.43 14.74 -10.02
CA GLY A 253 -16.87 15.26 -8.73
C GLY A 253 -15.72 15.52 -7.75
N SER A 254 -14.48 15.15 -8.08
CA SER A 254 -13.27 15.40 -7.29
C SER A 254 -12.38 16.48 -7.91
N ILE A 255 -11.64 17.20 -7.07
CA ILE A 255 -10.56 18.11 -7.48
C ILE A 255 -9.25 17.34 -7.66
N GLU A 256 -8.94 16.44 -6.72
CA GLU A 256 -7.73 15.61 -6.77
C GLU A 256 -7.95 14.36 -5.91
N SER A 257 -7.90 13.19 -6.55
CA SER A 257 -8.15 11.88 -5.95
C SER A 257 -6.87 11.13 -5.67
N GLN A 258 -6.12 11.59 -4.67
CA GLN A 258 -4.80 11.05 -4.36
C GLN A 258 -4.84 9.60 -3.85
N HIS A 259 -5.87 9.23 -3.08
CA HIS A 259 -6.06 7.86 -2.60
C HIS A 259 -7.44 7.37 -2.98
N ILE A 260 -7.49 6.19 -3.58
CA ILE A 260 -8.71 5.41 -3.79
C ILE A 260 -8.51 4.00 -3.22
N ALA A 261 -9.60 3.28 -3.04
CA ALA A 261 -9.63 1.90 -2.61
C ALA A 261 -10.83 1.21 -3.25
N LEU A 262 -10.59 0.07 -3.92
CA LEU A 262 -11.66 -0.78 -4.40
C LEU A 262 -12.16 -1.67 -3.27
N GLY A 263 -13.46 -1.92 -3.19
CA GLY A 263 -14.00 -2.83 -2.19
C GLY A 263 -15.48 -3.11 -2.38
N LYS A 264 -15.96 -4.21 -1.80
CA LYS A 264 -17.39 -4.53 -1.70
C LYS A 264 -17.98 -3.88 -0.45
N PHE A 265 -17.98 -2.55 -0.43
CA PHE A 265 -18.45 -1.74 0.70
C PHE A 265 -19.99 -1.70 0.82
N CYS A 266 -20.69 -1.87 -0.31
CA CYS A 266 -22.14 -1.98 -0.42
C CYS A 266 -22.50 -3.36 -1.02
N PRO A 267 -22.59 -4.44 -0.22
CA PRO A 267 -22.82 -5.81 -0.71
C PRO A 267 -24.06 -5.99 -1.58
N GLU A 268 -25.06 -5.14 -1.39
CA GLU A 268 -26.32 -5.13 -2.12
C GLU A 268 -26.23 -4.54 -3.54
N LEU A 269 -25.18 -3.77 -3.83
CA LEU A 269 -24.96 -3.17 -5.15
C LEU A 269 -24.17 -4.13 -6.07
N PRO A 270 -24.35 -4.06 -7.40
CA PRO A 270 -23.50 -4.79 -8.33
C PRO A 270 -22.05 -4.28 -8.30
N GLY A 271 -21.11 -5.14 -8.73
CA GLY A 271 -19.70 -4.77 -8.87
C GLY A 271 -19.00 -4.36 -7.57
N LEU A 272 -17.79 -3.84 -7.72
CA LEU A 272 -17.03 -3.20 -6.65
C LEU A 272 -17.42 -1.72 -6.55
N GLN A 273 -17.20 -1.13 -5.38
CA GLN A 273 -17.30 0.31 -5.17
C GLN A 273 -15.89 0.90 -5.11
N VAL A 274 -15.79 2.19 -5.43
CA VAL A 274 -14.54 2.96 -5.35
C VAL A 274 -14.68 3.97 -4.22
N ALA A 275 -14.07 3.67 -3.07
CA ALA A 275 -13.92 4.65 -2.00
C ALA A 275 -12.71 5.52 -2.32
N GLY A 276 -12.77 6.81 -2.02
CA GLY A 276 -11.60 7.66 -2.25
C GLY A 276 -11.59 8.92 -1.42
N LEU A 277 -10.47 9.63 -1.50
CA LEU A 277 -10.27 10.94 -0.92
C LEU A 277 -10.34 12.00 -2.03
N ASP A 278 -11.06 13.08 -1.80
CA ASP A 278 -10.93 14.32 -2.59
C ASP A 278 -10.24 15.42 -1.79
N ARG A 279 -9.11 15.95 -2.29
CA ARG A 279 -8.38 17.08 -1.69
C ARG A 279 -9.01 18.42 -2.09
N MET A 280 -10.13 18.75 -1.44
CA MET A 280 -10.92 19.95 -1.73
C MET A 280 -10.15 21.28 -1.59
N VAL A 281 -9.20 21.38 -0.64
CA VAL A 281 -8.38 22.58 -0.42
C VAL A 281 -6.94 22.18 -0.15
N ARG A 282 -6.02 22.77 -0.93
CA ARG A 282 -4.59 22.51 -0.82
C ARG A 282 -3.86 23.40 0.19
N GLU A 283 -3.08 22.82 1.10
CA GLU A 283 -2.20 23.57 2.02
C GLU A 283 -0.90 24.02 1.34
N ASP A 284 -0.45 23.27 0.33
CA ASP A 284 0.83 23.45 -0.35
C ASP A 284 0.76 24.39 -1.57
N ASP A 285 -0.41 24.96 -1.87
CA ASP A 285 -0.62 25.84 -3.03
C ASP A 285 -0.07 27.27 -2.84
N GLY A 286 0.62 27.51 -1.72
CA GLY A 286 1.20 28.80 -1.37
C GLY A 286 0.20 29.86 -0.92
N LYS A 287 -1.10 29.53 -0.81
CA LYS A 287 -2.15 30.48 -0.38
C LYS A 287 -2.36 30.51 1.14
N GLY A 288 -1.65 29.67 1.90
CA GLY A 288 -1.70 29.63 3.36
C GLY A 288 -3.05 29.16 3.92
N LEU A 289 -3.82 28.43 3.11
CA LEU A 289 -5.09 27.82 3.53
C LEU A 289 -4.83 26.57 4.36
N LYS A 290 -5.76 26.25 5.25
CA LYS A 290 -5.77 24.95 5.93
C LYS A 290 -6.44 23.92 5.02
N GLY A 291 -5.84 22.74 4.98
CA GLY A 291 -6.21 21.65 4.12
C GLY A 291 -7.61 21.20 4.45
N ARG A 292 -8.33 20.80 3.42
CA ARG A 292 -9.60 20.12 3.60
C ARG A 292 -9.69 19.01 2.58
N ASP A 293 -10.02 17.85 3.08
CA ASP A 293 -10.18 16.63 2.31
C ASP A 293 -11.51 15.96 2.69
N ALA A 294 -12.11 15.23 1.76
CA ALA A 294 -13.41 14.60 1.97
C ALA A 294 -13.40 13.18 1.39
N LEU A 295 -13.95 12.23 2.14
CA LEU A 295 -14.19 10.89 1.58
C LEU A 295 -15.32 10.96 0.54
N PHE A 296 -15.27 10.10 -0.47
CA PHE A 296 -16.37 9.83 -1.40
C PHE A 296 -16.49 8.34 -1.66
N LEU A 297 -17.65 7.94 -2.20
CA LEU A 297 -17.88 6.57 -2.67
C LEU A 297 -18.58 6.60 -4.03
N LEU A 298 -18.04 5.85 -4.97
CA LEU A 298 -18.63 5.60 -6.29
C LEU A 298 -19.14 4.16 -6.38
N ASP A 299 -20.19 3.95 -7.17
CA ASP A 299 -20.52 2.61 -7.65
C ASP A 299 -19.61 2.16 -8.81
N CYS A 300 -19.84 0.93 -9.30
CA CYS A 300 -19.07 0.34 -10.38
C CYS A 300 -19.18 1.07 -11.73
N GLU A 301 -20.19 1.93 -11.90
CA GLU A 301 -20.39 2.74 -13.10
C GLU A 301 -19.82 4.17 -12.94
N GLY A 302 -19.08 4.43 -11.86
CA GLY A 302 -18.45 5.72 -11.58
C GLY A 302 -19.41 6.78 -11.05
N LYS A 303 -20.62 6.40 -10.65
CA LYS A 303 -21.62 7.33 -10.12
C LYS A 303 -21.41 7.54 -8.63
N GLU A 304 -21.40 8.80 -8.22
CA GLU A 304 -21.33 9.19 -6.81
C GLU A 304 -22.54 8.63 -6.04
N LEU A 305 -22.26 7.79 -5.04
CA LEU A 305 -23.23 7.33 -4.05
C LEU A 305 -23.34 8.34 -2.91
N TRP A 306 -22.20 8.85 -2.46
CA TRP A 306 -22.12 9.96 -1.52
C TRP A 306 -20.73 10.60 -1.53
N LYS A 307 -20.69 11.83 -1.04
CA LYS A 307 -19.48 12.56 -0.72
C LYS A 307 -19.60 13.21 0.66
N GLU A 308 -18.56 13.07 1.46
CA GLU A 308 -18.50 13.62 2.80
C GLU A 308 -18.59 15.14 2.77
N ASP A 309 -19.52 15.70 3.55
CA ASP A 309 -19.54 17.11 3.85
C ASP A 309 -18.55 17.45 4.98
N ARG A 310 -17.25 17.40 4.67
CA ARG A 310 -16.17 17.53 5.66
C ARG A 310 -16.20 18.91 6.33
N LYS A 311 -16.36 18.93 7.65
CA LYS A 311 -16.36 20.17 8.45
C LYS A 311 -15.04 20.47 9.16
N THR A 312 -14.18 19.48 9.33
CA THR A 312 -12.88 19.65 10.00
C THR A 312 -11.77 19.83 8.96
N PRO A 313 -10.69 20.57 9.30
CA PRO A 313 -9.47 20.55 8.51
C PRO A 313 -8.88 19.13 8.44
N GLY A 314 -8.18 18.86 7.35
CA GLY A 314 -7.59 17.56 7.03
C GLY A 314 -6.83 17.69 5.71
N TRP A 315 -5.63 17.10 5.65
CA TRP A 315 -4.74 17.32 4.50
C TRP A 315 -4.60 16.11 3.59
N LEU A 316 -4.48 14.93 4.20
CA LEU A 316 -4.10 13.70 3.51
C LEU A 316 -4.67 12.49 4.25
N THR A 317 -5.98 12.37 4.26
CA THR A 317 -6.65 11.14 4.66
C THR A 317 -6.18 10.01 3.75
N ILE A 318 -5.84 8.89 4.35
CA ILE A 318 -5.55 7.66 3.61
C ILE A 318 -6.79 6.79 3.73
N ALA A 319 -7.29 6.32 2.59
CA ALA A 319 -8.40 5.40 2.48
C ALA A 319 -7.89 4.07 1.94
N GLU A 320 -8.17 2.99 2.64
CA GLU A 320 -7.84 1.62 2.25
C GLU A 320 -9.04 0.69 2.48
N THR A 321 -8.99 -0.48 1.85
CA THR A 321 -9.99 -1.53 2.03
C THR A 321 -9.52 -2.50 3.10
N LEU A 322 -10.21 -2.53 4.24
CA LEU A 322 -10.03 -3.58 5.24
C LEU A 322 -11.10 -4.65 5.02
N SER A 323 -10.66 -5.89 4.82
CA SER A 323 -11.55 -7.03 4.56
C SER A 323 -11.61 -7.94 5.79
N ASN A 324 -12.68 -8.72 5.94
CA ASN A 324 -12.78 -9.74 7.00
C ASN A 324 -12.50 -9.20 8.42
N TRP A 325 -12.96 -7.98 8.76
CA TRP A 325 -12.86 -7.47 10.13
C TRP A 325 -13.52 -8.42 11.13
N GLU A 326 -14.69 -8.94 10.75
CA GLU A 326 -15.40 -10.03 11.40
C GLU A 326 -15.79 -11.08 10.34
N VAL A 327 -16.01 -12.31 10.76
CA VAL A 327 -16.43 -13.39 9.86
C VAL A 327 -17.72 -13.00 9.13
N GLY A 328 -17.67 -12.95 7.80
CA GLY A 328 -18.81 -12.60 6.95
C GLY A 328 -19.14 -11.10 6.94
N ALA A 329 -18.29 -10.25 7.50
CA ALA A 329 -18.40 -8.81 7.32
C ALA A 329 -18.19 -8.42 5.85
N PRO A 330 -18.83 -7.34 5.38
CA PRO A 330 -18.45 -6.73 4.11
C PRO A 330 -17.04 -6.14 4.20
N ASP A 331 -16.53 -5.68 3.07
CA ASP A 331 -15.33 -4.86 3.07
C ASP A 331 -15.67 -3.51 3.75
N TYR A 332 -14.74 -2.95 4.52
CA TYR A 332 -14.89 -1.66 5.18
C TYR A 332 -13.87 -0.66 4.67
N ILE A 333 -14.28 0.62 4.62
CA ILE A 333 -13.40 1.73 4.30
C ILE A 333 -12.59 2.05 5.56
N LEU A 334 -11.31 1.69 5.58
CA LEU A 334 -10.37 2.14 6.61
C LEU A 334 -9.90 3.54 6.25
N ALA A 335 -10.21 4.53 7.10
CA ALA A 335 -9.74 5.90 6.90
C ALA A 335 -8.91 6.39 8.10
N PHE A 336 -7.71 6.89 7.82
CA PHE A 336 -6.76 7.39 8.82
C PHE A 336 -6.03 8.65 8.33
N ARG A 337 -5.24 9.28 9.20
CA ARG A 337 -4.64 10.61 8.96
C ARG A 337 -5.64 11.71 8.60
N ARG A 338 -6.87 11.59 9.11
CA ARG A 338 -7.97 12.51 8.84
C ARG A 338 -7.75 13.92 9.38
N GLY A 339 -6.84 14.09 10.34
CA GLY A 339 -6.52 15.38 10.96
C GLY A 339 -7.54 15.83 12.01
N CYS A 340 -7.20 16.90 12.73
CA CYS A 340 -8.06 17.56 13.72
C CYS A 340 -8.71 16.64 14.77
N GLY A 341 -7.94 15.68 15.31
CA GLY A 341 -8.42 14.79 16.37
C GLY A 341 -9.40 13.72 15.90
N VAL A 342 -9.57 13.55 14.58
CA VAL A 342 -10.36 12.45 14.02
C VAL A 342 -9.50 11.20 13.99
N PHE A 343 -9.82 10.26 14.86
CA PHE A 343 -9.12 8.99 14.98
C PHE A 343 -9.31 8.09 13.75
N PRO A 344 -8.33 7.23 13.43
CA PRO A 344 -8.49 6.14 12.48
C PRO A 344 -9.75 5.33 12.76
N SER A 345 -10.53 5.02 11.72
CA SER A 345 -11.81 4.32 11.87
C SER A 345 -12.15 3.49 10.64
N LEU A 346 -12.99 2.47 10.85
CA LEU A 346 -13.67 1.72 9.80
C LEU A 346 -15.05 2.31 9.54
N TYR A 347 -15.38 2.50 8.27
CA TYR A 347 -16.68 2.96 7.80
C TYR A 347 -17.34 1.90 6.91
N ASP A 348 -18.65 1.75 7.04
CA ASP A 348 -19.45 0.98 6.09
C ASP A 348 -19.68 1.76 4.79
N GLY A 349 -20.29 1.13 3.78
CA GLY A 349 -20.64 1.77 2.52
C GLY A 349 -21.64 2.93 2.62
N ASN A 350 -22.22 3.20 3.79
CA ASN A 350 -23.08 4.36 4.06
C ASN A 350 -22.39 5.43 4.92
N MET A 351 -21.06 5.32 5.08
CA MET A 351 -20.25 6.23 5.89
C MET A 351 -20.56 6.17 7.41
N ASN A 352 -21.23 5.13 7.89
CA ASN A 352 -21.41 4.92 9.33
C ASN A 352 -20.11 4.37 9.92
N VAL A 353 -19.72 4.88 11.10
CA VAL A 353 -18.56 4.35 11.83
C VAL A 353 -18.90 2.97 12.41
N VAL A 354 -18.13 1.97 11.99
CA VAL A 354 -18.20 0.59 12.48
C VAL A 354 -17.31 0.39 13.69
N ALA A 355 -16.08 0.90 13.60
CA ALA A 355 -15.05 0.80 14.63
C ALA A 355 -14.18 2.05 14.63
N THR A 356 -13.81 2.55 15.82
CA THR A 356 -12.84 3.64 15.97
C THR A 356 -11.65 3.17 16.79
N PHE A 357 -10.44 3.44 16.30
CA PHE A 357 -9.18 3.10 16.97
C PHE A 357 -8.66 4.34 17.72
N PRO A 358 -8.75 4.40 19.06
CA PRO A 358 -8.46 5.62 19.85
C PRO A 358 -6.95 5.91 20.01
N THR A 359 -6.17 5.75 18.92
CA THR A 359 -4.76 6.09 18.82
C THR A 359 -4.57 6.93 17.56
N GLU A 360 -3.85 8.05 17.64
CA GLU A 360 -3.45 8.80 16.45
C GLU A 360 -2.20 8.16 15.85
N GLY A 361 -2.21 7.91 14.53
CA GLY A 361 -1.06 7.30 13.86
C GLY A 361 -1.35 6.92 12.41
N TYR A 362 -0.36 6.29 11.79
CA TYR A 362 -0.54 5.55 10.56
C TYR A 362 -1.13 4.17 10.88
N VAL A 363 -1.78 3.55 9.91
CA VAL A 363 -2.41 2.23 10.08
C VAL A 363 -1.84 1.26 9.07
N VAL A 364 -1.58 0.04 9.52
CA VAL A 364 -1.45 -1.14 8.66
C VAL A 364 -2.47 -2.17 9.11
N HIS A 365 -2.84 -3.09 8.22
CA HIS A 365 -3.76 -4.18 8.55
C HIS A 365 -3.38 -5.47 7.84
N GLY A 366 -3.88 -6.59 8.34
CA GLY A 366 -3.68 -7.92 7.77
C GLY A 366 -4.15 -9.02 8.73
N ASP A 367 -4.21 -10.26 8.24
CA ASP A 367 -4.48 -11.43 9.08
C ASP A 367 -3.22 -11.84 9.85
N LEU A 368 -2.99 -11.17 10.97
CA LEU A 368 -1.74 -11.28 11.74
C LEU A 368 -1.48 -12.68 12.31
N LEU A 369 -2.52 -13.53 12.44
CA LEU A 369 -2.45 -14.83 13.10
C LEU A 369 -2.85 -16.00 12.19
N GLY A 370 -3.20 -15.77 10.93
CA GLY A 370 -3.73 -16.81 10.03
C GLY A 370 -5.12 -17.31 10.41
N SER A 371 -5.94 -16.43 11.00
CA SER A 371 -7.29 -16.73 11.48
C SER A 371 -8.39 -16.55 10.42
N GLY A 372 -8.06 -15.93 9.29
CA GLY A 372 -8.99 -15.46 8.27
C GLY A 372 -9.58 -14.07 8.54
N ASN A 373 -9.39 -13.50 9.74
CA ASN A 373 -9.84 -12.15 10.07
C ASN A 373 -8.68 -11.17 10.09
N GLU A 374 -8.86 -9.99 9.47
CA GLU A 374 -7.85 -8.95 9.54
C GLU A 374 -7.91 -8.19 10.87
N MET A 375 -6.72 -7.78 11.33
CA MET A 375 -6.53 -6.88 12.47
C MET A 375 -5.90 -5.58 11.97
N ALA A 376 -6.09 -4.50 12.72
CA ALA A 376 -5.49 -3.21 12.43
C ALA A 376 -4.39 -2.89 13.46
N ILE A 377 -3.27 -2.32 13.01
CA ILE A 377 -2.21 -1.80 13.87
C ILE A 377 -2.11 -0.31 13.62
N VAL A 378 -2.41 0.50 14.64
CA VAL A 378 -2.14 1.93 14.60
C VAL A 378 -0.76 2.18 15.21
N TYR A 379 0.14 2.81 14.46
CA TYR A 379 1.53 3.02 14.91
C TYR A 379 1.98 4.48 14.85
N THR A 380 2.92 4.78 15.74
CA THR A 380 3.56 6.08 15.92
C THR A 380 5.09 5.92 15.86
N ASN A 381 5.84 6.94 16.25
CA ASN A 381 7.30 6.82 16.38
C ASN A 381 7.75 5.93 17.53
N THR A 382 6.87 5.60 18.49
CA THR A 382 7.26 4.94 19.73
C THR A 382 6.43 3.71 20.06
N GLN A 383 5.21 3.63 19.52
CA GLN A 383 4.28 2.56 19.86
C GLN A 383 3.55 2.03 18.63
N ALA A 384 3.25 0.73 18.62
CA ALA A 384 2.31 0.07 17.72
C ALA A 384 1.17 -0.55 18.54
N VAL A 385 -0.07 -0.21 18.23
CA VAL A 385 -1.26 -0.62 18.99
C VAL A 385 -2.11 -1.54 18.13
N VAL A 386 -2.28 -2.78 18.56
CA VAL A 386 -3.03 -3.82 17.83
C VAL A 386 -4.50 -3.76 18.22
N TYR A 387 -5.39 -3.76 17.23
CA TYR A 387 -6.84 -3.77 17.38
C TYR A 387 -7.44 -4.92 16.57
N ALA A 388 -8.42 -5.59 17.17
CA ALA A 388 -9.17 -6.67 16.55
C ALA A 388 -10.66 -6.53 16.88
N SER A 389 -11.51 -7.18 16.10
CA SER A 389 -12.96 -7.24 16.35
C SER A 389 -13.33 -8.11 17.55
N ALA A 390 -12.46 -9.07 17.90
CA ALA A 390 -12.65 -10.01 19.01
C ALA A 390 -11.34 -10.23 19.79
N PRO A 391 -11.41 -10.70 21.05
CA PRO A 391 -10.21 -11.09 21.80
C PRO A 391 -9.40 -12.16 21.06
N ALA A 392 -8.08 -12.01 21.03
CA ALA A 392 -7.15 -12.97 20.44
C ALA A 392 -5.86 -13.09 21.27
N ASP A 393 -5.20 -14.24 21.21
CA ASP A 393 -3.88 -14.46 21.84
C ASP A 393 -2.78 -14.28 20.80
N LEU A 394 -2.10 -13.12 20.83
CA LEU A 394 -1.02 -12.79 19.90
C LEU A 394 0.21 -13.70 20.02
N THR A 395 0.27 -14.56 21.05
CA THR A 395 1.35 -15.53 21.23
C THR A 395 1.12 -16.84 20.47
N ARG A 396 -0.02 -17.01 19.81
CA ARG A 396 -0.42 -18.26 19.14
C ARG A 396 -0.88 -18.01 17.71
N SER A 397 -0.35 -18.81 16.79
CA SER A 397 -0.91 -18.90 15.44
C SER A 397 -2.27 -19.61 15.47
N ALA A 398 -3.20 -19.16 14.64
CA ALA A 398 -4.43 -19.85 14.31
C ALA A 398 -4.27 -20.78 13.09
N ALA A 399 -3.17 -20.66 12.34
CA ALA A 399 -2.85 -21.52 11.22
C ALA A 399 -2.49 -22.94 11.70
N ALA A 400 -2.71 -23.94 10.83
CA ALA A 400 -2.44 -25.36 11.12
C ALA A 400 -0.93 -25.73 11.17
N GLY A 401 -0.05 -24.74 11.32
CA GLY A 401 1.41 -24.83 11.28
C GLY A 401 2.00 -24.42 9.92
N GLY A 402 3.13 -23.73 9.95
CA GLY A 402 3.86 -23.22 8.78
C GLY A 402 3.69 -21.72 8.54
N PRO A 403 4.44 -21.14 7.59
CA PRO A 403 4.41 -19.72 7.29
C PRO A 403 3.03 -19.24 6.83
N LEU A 404 2.66 -18.02 7.21
CA LEU A 404 1.50 -17.33 6.64
C LEU A 404 1.77 -16.92 5.18
N PRO A 405 0.73 -16.85 4.33
CA PRO A 405 0.88 -16.30 2.99
C PRO A 405 1.27 -14.82 3.05
N GLN A 406 2.08 -14.39 2.08
CA GLN A 406 2.41 -12.99 1.85
C GLN A 406 1.59 -12.49 0.64
N PRO A 407 0.34 -11.99 0.84
CA PRO A 407 -0.49 -11.49 -0.25
C PRO A 407 0.11 -10.25 -0.91
N LYS A 408 -0.26 -9.98 -2.17
CA LYS A 408 0.27 -8.85 -2.95
C LYS A 408 0.15 -7.50 -2.29
N ARG A 409 -0.99 -7.23 -1.65
CA ARG A 409 -1.16 -6.01 -0.85
C ARG A 409 -0.03 -5.79 0.19
N LEU A 410 0.53 -6.86 0.76
CA LEU A 410 1.60 -6.78 1.75
C LEU A 410 3.01 -6.76 1.16
N TYR A 411 3.23 -7.26 -0.08
CA TYR A 411 4.53 -7.17 -0.77
C TYR A 411 4.62 -6.07 -1.85
N SER A 412 3.52 -5.39 -2.13
CA SER A 412 3.43 -4.18 -2.96
C SER A 412 2.97 -3.00 -2.10
N SER A 413 3.54 -2.87 -0.90
CA SER A 413 3.17 -1.81 0.04
C SER A 413 3.73 -0.48 -0.41
N THR A 414 2.91 0.57 -0.40
CA THR A 414 3.28 1.92 -0.79
C THR A 414 2.67 2.98 0.12
N LEU A 415 3.23 4.19 0.13
CA LEU A 415 2.65 5.35 0.82
C LEU A 415 1.34 5.83 0.16
N TYR A 416 1.14 5.50 -1.12
CA TYR A 416 0.01 5.94 -1.94
C TYR A 416 -0.84 4.71 -2.32
N PRO A 417 -1.78 4.28 -1.48
CA PRO A 417 -2.34 2.94 -1.57
C PRO A 417 -2.91 2.60 -2.95
N GLY A 418 -2.22 1.67 -3.61
CA GLY A 418 -2.71 0.91 -4.76
C GLY A 418 -3.06 -0.50 -4.31
N GLY A 419 -3.72 -1.25 -5.18
CA GLY A 419 -4.20 -2.58 -4.79
C GLY A 419 -4.80 -3.37 -5.93
N GLU A 420 -5.13 -4.61 -5.64
CA GLU A 420 -5.98 -5.40 -6.51
C GLU A 420 -7.04 -6.14 -5.71
N ILE A 421 -8.23 -6.29 -6.31
CA ILE A 421 -9.28 -7.19 -5.82
C ILE A 421 -9.58 -8.18 -6.91
N ILE A 422 -9.14 -9.41 -6.69
CA ILE A 422 -9.44 -10.56 -7.53
C ILE A 422 -10.38 -11.44 -6.71
N LYS A 423 -11.67 -11.46 -7.04
CA LYS A 423 -12.67 -12.30 -6.37
C LYS A 423 -13.24 -13.33 -7.33
#